data_AF-A0A6X6SU07-F1
#
_entry.id   AF-A0A6X6SU07-F1
#
_cell.length_a   1.000
_cell.length_b   1.000
_cell.length_c   1.000
_cell.angle_alpha   90.00
_cell.angle_beta   90.00
_cell.angle_gamma   90.00
#
_symmetry.space_group_name_H-M   'P 1'
#
loop_
_entity.id
_entity.type
_entity.pdbx_description
1 polymer ?
#
loop_
_entity_poly.entity_id
_entity_poly.type
_entity_poly.pdbx_seq_one_letter_code
_entity_poly.pdbx_strand_id
1 'polypeptide(L)'
;MGDKLTEKTVQLDTPIKRGKTEITEIVLHKPQSGALRGTRLQAIMDMDVGAMMTVIPRISTPTLTAQEMAELDPADLTALSVEVVTFLLKKSVLAGLPTA
;
A
#
# COMPACT_ATOMS: atom_id res chain seq x y z
N MET A 1 -10.43 -17.79 -16.32
CA MET A 1 -10.83 -16.92 -15.19
C MET A 1 -9.69 -15.94 -14.97
N GLY A 2 -9.87 -14.67 -15.35
CA GLY A 2 -8.78 -13.70 -15.35
C GLY A 2 -8.47 -13.23 -13.94
N ASP A 3 -7.29 -13.57 -13.42
CA ASP A 3 -6.79 -13.07 -12.14
C ASP A 3 -6.68 -11.55 -12.19
N LYS A 4 -7.72 -10.89 -11.70
CA LYS A 4 -7.75 -9.45 -11.50
C LYS A 4 -7.13 -9.24 -10.13
N LEU A 5 -5.84 -8.93 -10.08
CA LEU A 5 -5.14 -8.43 -8.89
C LEU A 5 -5.82 -7.11 -8.46
N THR A 6 -6.93 -7.21 -7.74
CA THR A 6 -7.74 -6.09 -7.25
C THR A 6 -7.40 -5.72 -5.82
N GLU A 7 -6.78 -6.64 -5.09
CA GLU A 7 -6.34 -6.44 -3.71
C GLU A 7 -5.08 -7.25 -3.41
N LYS A 8 -4.36 -6.83 -2.37
CA LYS A 8 -3.12 -7.43 -1.88
C LYS A 8 -3.12 -7.37 -0.36
N THR A 9 -2.94 -8.52 0.28
CA THR A 9 -2.80 -8.60 1.73
C THR A 9 -1.33 -8.56 2.10
N VAL A 10 -0.96 -7.63 2.97
CA VAL A 10 0.37 -7.49 3.55
C VAL A 10 0.27 -7.85 5.03
N GLN A 11 1.03 -8.87 5.44
CA GLN A 11 1.22 -9.19 6.86
C GLN A 11 2.23 -8.21 7.45
N LEU A 12 1.92 -7.67 8.61
CA LEU A 12 2.79 -6.75 9.33
C LEU A 12 3.73 -7.55 10.21
N ASP A 13 5.02 -7.25 10.11
CA ASP A 13 6.02 -7.76 11.04
C ASP A 13 5.83 -7.12 12.42
N THR A 14 5.42 -5.85 12.46
CA THR A 14 5.09 -5.12 13.69
C THR A 14 3.60 -4.76 13.74
N PRO A 15 2.79 -5.49 14.52
CA PRO A 15 1.36 -5.24 14.61
C PRO A 15 1.03 -3.84 15.13
N ILE A 16 0.05 -3.19 14.50
CA ILE A 16 -0.45 -1.89 14.93
C ILE A 16 -1.46 -2.10 16.08
N LYS A 17 -1.24 -1.41 17.20
CA LYS A 17 -2.14 -1.49 18.36
C LYS A 17 -3.20 -0.41 18.30
N ARG A 18 -4.46 -0.82 18.09
CA ARG A 18 -5.64 0.05 18.10
C ARG A 18 -6.50 -0.24 19.32
N GLY A 19 -6.12 0.33 20.46
CA GLY A 19 -6.78 0.08 21.74
C GLY A 19 -6.59 -1.35 22.20
N LYS A 20 -7.63 -2.18 22.13
CA LYS A 20 -7.59 -3.61 22.47
C LYS A 20 -7.39 -4.52 21.25
N THR A 21 -7.44 -3.96 20.05
CA THR A 21 -7.29 -4.70 18.80
C THR A 21 -5.87 -4.57 18.32
N GLU A 22 -5.31 -5.68 17.84
CA GLU A 22 -4.03 -5.70 17.12
C GLU A 22 -4.33 -5.94 15.64
N ILE A 23 -3.79 -5.08 14.79
CA ILE A 23 -3.86 -5.22 13.34
C ILE A 23 -2.56 -5.89 12.92
N THR A 24 -2.65 -7.15 12.50
CA THR A 24 -1.49 -7.93 12.04
C THR A 24 -1.43 -7.99 10.51
N GLU A 25 -2.48 -7.58 9.82
CA GLU A 25 -2.53 -7.58 8.35
C GLU A 25 -3.29 -6.37 7.83
N ILE A 26 -2.90 -5.95 6.63
CA ILE A 26 -3.54 -4.87 5.89
C ILE A 26 -3.85 -5.35 4.49
N VAL A 27 -5.10 -5.17 4.07
CA VAL A 27 -5.52 -5.39 2.69
C VAL A 27 -5.46 -4.08 1.94
N LEU A 28 -4.62 -3.99 0.92
CA LEU A 28 -4.53 -2.88 -0.01
C LEU A 28 -5.37 -3.16 -1.25
N HIS A 29 -6.26 -2.24 -1.58
CA HIS A 29 -7.11 -2.30 -2.77
C HIS A 29 -6.47 -1.54 -3.93
N LYS A 30 -6.68 -2.02 -5.15
CA LYS A 30 -6.18 -1.35 -6.35
C LYS A 30 -6.77 0.07 -6.44
N PRO A 31 -5.94 1.13 -6.40
CA PRO A 31 -6.43 2.51 -6.40
C PRO A 31 -7.11 2.86 -7.73
N GLN A 32 -8.22 3.61 -7.64
CA GLN A 32 -8.69 4.45 -8.73
C GLN A 32 -7.93 5.78 -8.73
N SER A 33 -7.91 6.49 -9.86
CA SER A 33 -7.18 7.77 -9.99
C SER A 33 -7.55 8.80 -8.92
N GLY A 34 -8.81 8.80 -8.45
CA GLY A 34 -9.27 9.67 -7.37
C GLY A 34 -8.54 9.46 -6.04
N ALA A 35 -8.11 8.23 -5.73
CA ALA A 35 -7.37 7.92 -4.50
C ALA A 35 -5.97 8.56 -4.47
N LEU A 36 -5.42 8.89 -5.64
CA LEU A 36 -4.09 9.50 -5.79
C LEU A 36 -4.13 11.04 -5.73
N ARG A 37 -5.32 11.65 -5.58
CA ARG A 37 -5.48 13.10 -5.59
C ARG A 37 -4.62 13.78 -4.53
N GLY A 38 -3.96 14.88 -4.90
CA GLY A 38 -3.10 15.64 -3.98
C GLY A 38 -1.69 15.06 -3.82
N THR A 39 -1.35 14.03 -4.60
CA THR A 39 0.02 13.49 -4.68
C THR A 39 0.52 13.54 -6.12
N ARG A 40 1.85 13.63 -6.29
CA ARG A 40 2.49 13.53 -7.61
C ARG A 40 2.70 12.05 -7.93
N LEU A 41 2.32 11.60 -9.13
CA LEU A 41 2.54 10.20 -9.54
C LEU A 41 4.01 9.78 -9.42
N GLN A 42 4.94 10.67 -9.79
CA GLN A 42 6.36 10.42 -9.65
C GLN A 42 6.77 10.19 -8.18
N ALA A 43 6.22 10.96 -7.23
CA ALA A 43 6.50 10.75 -5.81
C ALA A 43 6.01 9.39 -5.31
N ILE A 44 4.89 8.88 -5.85
CA ILE A 44 4.43 7.52 -5.55
C ILE A 44 5.43 6.49 -6.12
N MET A 45 5.88 6.67 -7.37
CA MET A 45 6.86 5.77 -8.00
C MET A 45 8.20 5.75 -7.28
N ASP A 46 8.62 6.90 -6.73
CA ASP A 46 9.84 7.05 -5.92
C ASP A 46 9.64 6.57 -4.47
N MET A 47 8.46 6.03 -4.14
CA MET A 47 8.07 5.57 -2.80
C MET A 47 8.23 6.66 -1.72
N ASP A 48 7.96 7.91 -2.08
CA ASP A 48 8.01 9.05 -1.15
C ASP A 48 7.07 8.83 0.04
N VAL A 49 7.62 8.94 1.25
CA VAL A 49 6.89 8.68 2.50
C VAL A 49 5.64 9.56 2.62
N GLY A 50 5.74 10.85 2.29
CA GLY A 50 4.60 11.76 2.38
C GLY A 50 3.47 11.40 1.41
N ALA A 51 3.82 11.00 0.19
CA ALA A 51 2.85 10.48 -0.78
C ALA A 51 2.20 9.17 -0.28
N MET A 52 2.99 8.25 0.29
CA MET A 52 2.49 6.97 0.81
C MET A 52 1.57 7.14 2.02
N MET A 53 1.91 8.03 2.95
CA MET A 53 1.05 8.42 4.08
C MET A 53 -0.30 8.99 3.61
N THR A 54 -0.36 9.55 2.40
CA THR A 54 -1.60 10.06 1.82
C THR A 54 -2.40 8.97 1.10
N VAL A 55 -1.73 8.08 0.37
CA VAL A 55 -2.38 7.10 -0.51
C VAL A 55 -2.79 5.83 0.25
N ILE A 56 -1.90 5.25 1.06
CA ILE A 56 -2.12 3.95 1.72
C ILE A 56 -3.44 3.96 2.53
N PRO A 57 -3.70 4.92 3.43
CA PRO A 57 -4.96 4.99 4.18
C PRO A 57 -6.23 4.97 3.32
N ARG A 58 -6.18 5.52 2.10
CA ARG A 58 -7.34 5.64 1.22
C ARG A 58 -7.72 4.33 0.55
N ILE A 59 -6.79 3.38 0.51
CA ILE A 59 -6.96 2.10 -0.15
C ILE A 59 -6.73 0.92 0.79
N SER A 60 -6.47 1.16 2.07
CA SER A 60 -6.20 0.11 3.04
C SER A 60 -7.47 -0.32 3.79
N THR A 61 -7.56 -1.60 4.11
CA THR A 61 -8.53 -2.17 5.06
C THR A 61 -7.75 -2.99 6.09
N PRO A 62 -7.82 -2.64 7.39
CA PRO A 62 -8.50 -1.46 7.93
C PRO A 62 -7.88 -0.14 7.44
N THR A 63 -8.67 0.92 7.38
CA THR A 63 -8.14 2.28 7.12
C THR A 63 -7.18 2.66 8.23
N LEU A 64 -5.97 3.05 7.85
CA LEU A 64 -4.95 3.54 8.78
C LEU A 64 -5.14 5.04 9.04
N THR A 65 -4.99 5.44 10.30
CA THR A 65 -4.94 6.85 10.68
C THR A 65 -3.57 7.45 10.37
N ALA A 66 -3.49 8.78 10.35
CA ALA A 66 -2.21 9.46 10.14
C ALA A 66 -1.16 9.12 11.21
N GLN A 67 -1.61 8.90 12.46
CA GLN A 67 -0.73 8.51 13.55
C GLN A 67 -0.21 7.08 13.36
N GLU A 68 -1.08 6.13 13.04
CA GLU A 68 -0.66 4.74 12.79
C GLU A 68 0.30 4.64 11.60
N MET A 69 0.10 5.45 10.54
CA MET A 69 1.07 5.55 9.44
C MET A 69 2.42 6.13 9.88
N ALA A 70 2.44 7.07 10.82
CA ALA A 70 3.65 7.70 11.32
C ALA A 70 4.45 6.80 12.28
N GLU A 71 3.76 5.90 12.96
CA GLU A 71 4.32 4.94 13.92
C GLU A 71 4.58 3.56 13.30
N LEU A 72 4.21 3.37 12.02
CA LEU A 72 4.42 2.12 11.30
C LEU A 72 5.90 1.78 11.19
N ASP A 73 6.23 0.50 11.31
CA ASP A 73 7.61 0.04 11.12
C ASP A 73 8.08 0.35 9.68
N PRO A 74 9.33 0.81 9.47
CA PRO A 74 9.83 1.11 8.14
C PRO A 74 9.80 -0.07 7.16
N ALA A 75 9.98 -1.31 7.61
CA ALA A 75 9.89 -2.49 6.77
C ALA A 75 8.46 -2.70 6.28
N ASP A 76 7.49 -2.59 7.19
CA ASP A 76 6.06 -2.70 6.89
C ASP A 76 5.60 -1.57 5.94
N LEU A 77 6.04 -0.33 6.17
CA LEU A 77 5.77 0.79 5.27
C LEU A 77 6.32 0.52 3.86
N THR A 78 7.53 -0.02 3.78
CA THR A 78 8.18 -0.36 2.51
C THR A 78 7.39 -1.46 1.79
N ALA A 79 6.98 -2.51 2.49
CA ALA A 79 6.18 -3.60 1.93
C ALA A 79 4.85 -3.11 1.36
N LEU A 80 4.11 -2.29 2.11
CA LEU A 80 2.88 -1.66 1.63
C LEU A 80 3.15 -0.78 0.39
N SER A 81 4.22 0.01 0.42
CA SER A 81 4.57 0.92 -0.68
C SER A 81 4.92 0.18 -1.97
N VAL A 82 5.58 -0.98 -1.89
CA VAL A 82 5.85 -1.84 -3.05
C VAL A 82 4.55 -2.31 -3.69
N GLU A 83 3.57 -2.74 -2.90
CA GLU A 83 2.27 -3.16 -3.44
C GLU A 83 1.52 -1.98 -4.09
N VAL A 84 1.57 -0.79 -3.50
CA VAL A 84 1.02 0.42 -4.12
C VAL A 84 1.64 0.64 -5.49
N VAL A 85 2.97 0.70 -5.60
CA VAL A 85 3.66 0.91 -6.89
C VAL A 85 3.31 -0.20 -7.88
N THR A 86 3.26 -1.46 -7.42
CA THR A 86 2.91 -2.62 -8.24
C THR A 86 1.52 -2.47 -8.87
N PHE A 87 0.54 -1.92 -8.15
CA PHE A 87 -0.80 -1.65 -8.72
C PHE A 87 -0.81 -0.61 -9.84
N LEU A 88 0.16 0.32 -9.83
CA LEU A 88 0.29 1.39 -10.82
C LEU A 88 0.99 0.92 -12.10
N LEU A 89 1.72 -0.20 -12.06
CA LEU A 89 2.40 -0.75 -13.22
C LEU A 89 1.41 -1.34 -14.24
N LYS A 90 1.74 -1.18 -15.53
CA LYS A 90 0.99 -1.84 -16.61
C LYS A 90 1.21 -3.35 -16.53
N LYS A 91 0.18 -4.11 -16.91
CA LYS A 91 0.24 -5.58 -16.96
C LYS A 91 1.45 -6.12 -17.74
N SER A 92 1.83 -5.43 -18.82
CA SER A 92 2.99 -5.80 -19.64
C SER A 92 4.32 -5.69 -18.90
N VAL A 93 4.43 -4.74 -17.96
CA VAL A 93 5.64 -4.56 -17.14
C VAL A 93 5.70 -5.66 -16.08
N LEU A 94 4.56 -5.94 -15.41
CA LEU A 94 4.46 -7.00 -14.41
C LEU A 94 4.80 -8.38 -14.98
N ALA A 95 4.36 -8.67 -16.22
CA ALA A 95 4.66 -9.93 -16.90
C ALA A 95 6.15 -10.12 -17.26
N GLY A 96 6.93 -9.04 -17.26
CA GLY A 96 8.38 -9.08 -17.53
C GLY A 96 9.24 -9.10 -16.26
N LEU A 97 8.65 -8.96 -15.07
CA LEU A 97 9.39 -9.11 -13.82
C LEU A 97 9.65 -10.60 -13.57
N PRO A 98 10.88 -11.00 -13.21
CA PRO A 98 11.15 -12.36 -12.80
C PRO A 98 10.29 -12.66 -11.57
N THR A 99 9.40 -13.65 -11.68
CA THR A 99 8.80 -14.29 -10.49
C THR A 99 9.93 -14.96 -9.74
N ALA A 100 10.33 -14.36 -8.61
CA ALA A 100 11.24 -14.97 -7.65
C ALA A 100 10.56 -16.16 -6.96
#